data_AF-A0A7W0UX77-F1
#
_entry.id   AF-A0A7W0UX77-F1
#
_cell.length_a   1.000
_cell.length_b   1.000
_cell.length_c   1.000
_cell.angle_alpha   90.00
_cell.angle_beta   90.00
_cell.angle_gamma   90.00
#
_symmetry.space_group_name_H-M   'P 1'
#
loop_
_entity.id
_entity.type
_entity.pdbx_description
1 polymer ?
#
loop_
_entity_poly.entity_id
_entity_poly.type
_entity_poly.pdbx_seq_one_letter_code
_entity_poly.pdbx_strand_id
1 'polypeptide(L)'
;MNKFIITATYTLAFALAIACNASTEPATTGESSSEPNIVQPERAAPVQESGKSLSYNFDSDAAGRMPVKFHDALTGKGSRGQWSVKADSTAPSAPNVFAQTSADKTSYRFPLAIADEGSFRDLDLSVRFKPISGSVDQAAGLVW
;
A
#
# COMPACT_ATOMS: atom_id res chain seq x y z
N MET A 1 28.38 48.13 -7.10
CA MET A 1 29.45 47.34 -7.74
C MET A 1 29.01 45.88 -7.77
N ASN A 2 29.33 45.21 -8.87
CA ASN A 2 28.46 44.27 -9.60
C ASN A 2 28.15 42.93 -8.91
N LYS A 3 26.89 42.48 -9.06
CA LYS A 3 26.45 41.11 -8.84
C LYS A 3 26.63 40.33 -10.14
N PHE A 4 27.39 39.23 -10.11
CA PHE A 4 27.51 38.29 -11.22
C PHE A 4 26.36 37.27 -11.16
N ILE A 5 25.56 37.21 -12.22
CA ILE A 5 24.52 36.18 -12.42
C ILE A 5 25.10 35.16 -13.41
N ILE A 6 25.28 33.92 -12.95
CA ILE A 6 25.67 32.79 -13.81
C ILE A 6 24.37 32.12 -14.26
N THR A 7 23.98 32.33 -15.51
CA THR A 7 22.88 31.62 -16.15
C THR A 7 23.45 30.42 -16.89
N ALA A 8 23.19 29.20 -16.39
CA ALA A 8 23.55 27.96 -17.07
C ALA A 8 22.37 27.49 -17.94
N THR A 9 22.49 27.71 -19.25
CA THR A 9 21.60 27.12 -20.26
C THR A 9 22.06 25.69 -20.56
N TYR A 10 21.27 24.71 -20.13
CA TYR A 10 21.41 23.32 -20.55
C TYR A 10 20.57 23.09 -21.81
N THR A 11 21.24 22.99 -22.97
CA THR A 11 20.62 22.46 -24.19
C THR A 11 20.99 20.98 -24.28
N LEU A 12 20.04 20.10 -23.96
CA LEU A 12 20.19 18.67 -24.21
C LEU A 12 19.38 18.31 -25.46
N ALA A 13 20.08 17.97 -26.54
CA ALA A 13 19.51 17.60 -27.82
C ALA A 13 18.88 16.20 -27.76
N PHE A 14 17.69 16.08 -28.34
CA PHE A 14 16.97 14.83 -28.60
C PHE A 14 17.74 13.98 -29.62
N ALA A 15 17.94 12.69 -29.32
CA ALA A 15 18.25 11.67 -30.32
C ALA A 15 17.07 10.71 -30.40
N LEU A 16 16.29 10.83 -31.48
CA LEU A 16 15.27 9.87 -31.88
C LEU A 16 15.92 8.84 -32.80
N ALA A 17 15.99 7.58 -32.36
CA ALA A 17 16.35 6.46 -33.22
C ALA A 17 15.08 5.64 -33.51
N ILE A 18 14.54 5.80 -34.72
CA ILE A 18 13.56 4.88 -35.30
C ILE A 18 14.35 3.79 -36.01
N ALA A 19 14.25 2.55 -35.54
CA ALA A 19 14.64 1.37 -36.30
C ALA A 19 13.45 0.40 -36.32
N CYS A 20 12.82 0.29 -37.49
CA CYS A 20 11.87 -0.78 -37.79
C CYS A 20 12.64 -2.09 -37.94
N ASN A 21 12.28 -3.12 -37.18
CA ASN A 21 12.51 -4.50 -37.60
C ASN A 21 11.19 -5.26 -37.47
N ALA A 22 10.62 -5.59 -38.62
CA ALA A 22 9.58 -6.59 -38.72
C ALA A 22 10.24 -7.96 -38.57
N SER A 23 9.88 -8.69 -37.52
CA SER A 23 10.21 -10.09 -37.35
C SER A 23 9.01 -10.78 -36.73
N THR A 24 8.47 -11.71 -37.50
CA THR A 24 7.27 -12.53 -37.31
C THR A 24 7.03 -12.98 -35.86
N GLU A 25 5.80 -12.77 -35.39
CA GLU A 25 5.26 -13.29 -34.13
C GLU A 25 5.23 -14.82 -34.11
N PRO A 26 5.66 -15.46 -33.01
CA PRO A 26 4.98 -16.65 -32.50
C PRO A 26 4.05 -16.22 -31.35
N ALA A 27 2.81 -16.68 -31.40
CA ALA A 27 1.81 -16.48 -30.36
C ALA A 27 2.38 -16.87 -28.98
N THR A 28 2.65 -15.88 -28.14
CA THR A 28 3.01 -16.10 -26.74
C THR A 28 1.71 -16.18 -25.96
N THR A 29 1.28 -17.41 -25.70
CA THR A 29 0.36 -17.76 -24.62
C THR A 29 0.79 -17.01 -23.37
N GLY A 30 -0.13 -16.25 -22.76
CA GLY A 30 0.10 -15.53 -21.52
C GLY A 30 0.52 -16.48 -20.41
N GLU A 31 1.83 -16.62 -20.23
CA GLU A 31 2.42 -17.26 -19.07
C GLU A 31 2.52 -16.20 -17.98
N SER A 32 1.47 -16.16 -17.15
CA SER A 32 1.50 -15.51 -15.85
C SER A 32 2.74 -16.04 -15.11
N SER A 33 3.78 -15.23 -15.06
CA SER A 33 5.03 -15.51 -14.35
C SER A 33 4.71 -15.83 -12.90
N SER A 34 4.65 -17.12 -12.58
CA SER A 34 4.67 -17.60 -11.21
C SER A 34 6.11 -17.45 -10.70
N GLU A 35 6.52 -16.22 -10.41
CA GLU A 35 7.62 -16.03 -9.47
C GLU A 35 7.18 -16.65 -8.13
N PRO A 36 7.98 -17.54 -7.52
CA PRO A 36 7.67 -18.05 -6.20
C PRO A 36 7.56 -16.85 -5.27
N ASN A 37 6.43 -16.76 -4.56
CA ASN A 37 6.18 -15.73 -3.55
C ASN A 37 7.20 -15.95 -2.42
N ILE A 38 8.42 -15.44 -2.58
CA ILE A 38 9.42 -15.41 -1.52
C ILE A 38 8.81 -14.52 -0.44
N VAL A 39 8.35 -15.16 0.63
CA VAL A 39 7.82 -14.47 1.80
C VAL A 39 8.94 -13.58 2.32
N GLN A 40 8.87 -12.28 2.02
CA GLN A 40 9.81 -11.32 2.57
C GLN A 40 9.62 -11.33 4.09
N PRO A 41 10.70 -11.47 4.87
CA PRO A 41 10.63 -11.33 6.32
C PRO A 41 10.03 -9.97 6.65
N GLU A 42 9.03 -9.97 7.53
CA GLU A 42 8.39 -8.75 7.99
C GLU A 42 9.43 -7.81 8.60
N ARG A 43 9.35 -6.52 8.27
CA ARG A 43 10.28 -5.54 8.83
C ARG A 43 9.82 -5.23 10.25
N ALA A 44 10.70 -5.47 11.22
CA ALA A 44 10.40 -5.10 12.60
C ALA A 44 10.19 -3.58 12.74
N ALA A 45 9.02 -3.20 13.23
CA ALA A 45 8.72 -1.84 13.67
C ALA A 45 9.58 -1.48 14.91
N PRO A 46 9.90 -0.19 15.13
CA PRO A 46 10.71 0.23 16.27
C PRO A 46 9.98 -0.04 17.59
N VAL A 47 10.70 -0.57 18.58
CA VAL A 47 10.17 -0.78 19.94
C VAL A 47 9.81 0.58 20.56
N GLN A 48 8.60 0.70 21.08
CA GLN A 48 8.11 1.91 21.73
C GLN A 48 8.30 1.86 23.24
N GLU A 49 8.47 3.04 23.85
CA GLU A 49 8.51 3.19 25.31
C GLU A 49 7.13 2.94 25.94
N SER A 50 7.13 2.49 27.20
CA SER A 50 5.89 2.27 27.96
C SER A 50 5.03 3.54 28.03
N GLY A 51 3.72 3.39 27.82
CA GLY A 51 2.77 4.50 27.84
C GLY A 51 2.69 5.29 26.52
N LYS A 52 3.50 4.97 25.52
CA LYS A 52 3.37 5.56 24.18
C LYS A 52 2.02 5.18 23.57
N SER A 53 1.29 6.18 23.07
CA SER A 53 0.05 6.00 22.32
C SER A 53 0.22 6.44 20.87
N LEU A 54 -0.32 5.66 19.94
CA LEU A 54 -0.41 5.96 18.52
C LEU A 54 -1.90 5.93 18.12
N SER A 55 -2.32 6.88 17.28
CA SER A 55 -3.68 6.97 16.78
C SER A 55 -3.67 7.27 15.29
N TYR A 56 -4.51 6.56 14.54
CA TYR A 56 -4.63 6.67 13.09
C TYR A 56 -6.09 6.94 12.73
N ASN A 57 -6.38 8.15 12.24
CA ASN A 57 -7.71 8.54 11.75
C ASN A 57 -7.76 8.76 10.24
N PHE A 58 -6.62 8.87 9.57
CA PHE A 58 -6.47 9.01 8.12
C PHE A 58 -7.02 10.30 7.50
N ASP A 59 -7.49 11.25 8.32
CA ASP A 59 -8.15 12.46 7.86
C ASP A 59 -7.21 13.44 7.15
N SER A 60 -5.91 13.35 7.44
CA SER A 60 -4.86 14.13 6.78
C SER A 60 -4.16 13.38 5.64
N ASP A 61 -4.48 12.10 5.43
CA ASP A 61 -3.84 11.29 4.39
C ASP A 61 -4.44 11.57 3.00
N ALA A 62 -3.63 11.41 1.96
CA ALA A 62 -4.06 11.61 0.59
C ALA A 62 -5.00 10.48 0.13
N ALA A 63 -6.17 10.84 -0.38
CA ALA A 63 -7.14 9.88 -0.92
C ALA A 63 -6.54 9.05 -2.07
N GLY A 64 -6.96 7.78 -2.16
CA GLY A 64 -6.52 6.82 -3.17
C GLY A 64 -5.10 6.28 -2.94
N ARG A 65 -4.45 6.62 -1.83
CA ARG A 65 -3.09 6.16 -1.50
C ARG A 65 -3.06 5.30 -0.24
N MET A 66 -2.00 4.51 -0.12
CA MET A 66 -1.61 3.89 1.14
C MET A 66 -1.14 4.98 2.10
N PRO A 67 -1.59 5.00 3.37
CA PRO A 67 -1.01 5.88 4.38
C PRO A 67 0.48 5.61 4.53
N VAL A 68 1.30 6.65 4.68
CA VAL A 68 2.77 6.54 4.68
C VAL A 68 3.31 5.67 5.83
N LYS A 69 2.53 5.55 6.90
CA LYS A 69 2.88 4.83 8.14
C LYS A 69 2.43 3.36 8.12
N PHE A 70 1.98 2.88 6.96
CA PHE A 70 1.51 1.52 6.78
C PHE A 70 2.10 0.92 5.52
N HIS A 71 2.35 -0.39 5.57
CA HIS A 71 2.61 -1.20 4.40
C HIS A 71 1.65 -2.39 4.35
N ASP A 72 1.50 -2.99 3.17
CA ASP A 72 0.64 -4.15 2.99
C ASP A 72 1.44 -5.45 3.10
N ALA A 73 0.79 -6.49 3.60
CA ALA A 73 1.31 -7.86 3.55
C ALA A 73 0.18 -8.84 3.23
N LEU A 74 0.54 -10.11 3.02
CA LEU A 74 -0.41 -11.18 2.75
C LEU A 74 0.01 -12.43 3.50
N THR A 75 -0.93 -13.01 4.24
CA THR A 75 -0.84 -14.41 4.64
C THR A 75 -1.92 -15.23 3.93
N GLY A 76 -1.70 -16.53 3.79
CA GLY A 76 -2.58 -17.39 3.02
C GLY A 76 -2.32 -17.32 1.51
N LYS A 77 -3.39 -17.35 0.72
CA LYS A 77 -3.36 -17.51 -0.75
C LYS A 77 -3.84 -16.25 -1.49
N GLY A 78 -3.70 -16.26 -2.81
CA GLY A 78 -4.26 -15.25 -3.70
C GLY A 78 -3.39 -14.00 -3.84
N SER A 79 -3.97 -12.93 -4.36
CA SER A 79 -3.29 -11.65 -4.56
C SER A 79 -3.11 -10.88 -3.24
N ARG A 80 -2.16 -9.93 -3.17
CA ARG A 80 -2.09 -8.98 -2.03
C ARG A 80 -3.35 -8.12 -1.94
N GLY A 81 -3.61 -7.56 -0.75
CA GLY A 81 -4.71 -6.62 -0.55
C GLY A 81 -4.55 -5.37 -1.41
N GLN A 82 -5.67 -4.73 -1.76
CA GLN A 82 -5.63 -3.38 -2.32
C GLN A 82 -6.09 -2.41 -1.23
N TRP A 83 -5.17 -1.63 -0.72
CA TRP A 83 -5.39 -0.73 0.40
C TRP A 83 -5.34 0.72 -0.06
N SER A 84 -6.30 1.54 0.36
CA SER A 84 -6.33 2.97 0.02
C SER A 84 -7.14 3.80 1.01
N VAL A 85 -6.76 5.06 1.17
CA VAL A 85 -7.56 6.06 1.87
C VAL A 85 -8.76 6.47 1.01
N LYS A 86 -9.95 6.51 1.60
CA LYS A 86 -11.19 6.86 0.92
C LYS A 86 -12.01 7.82 1.76
N ALA A 87 -12.72 8.73 1.09
CA ALA A 87 -13.73 9.53 1.77
C ALA A 87 -14.90 8.65 2.22
N ASP A 88 -15.34 8.81 3.46
CA ASP A 88 -16.53 8.18 4.00
C ASP A 88 -17.15 9.10 5.06
N SER A 89 -18.26 9.75 4.71
CA SER A 89 -18.94 10.69 5.60
C SER A 89 -19.58 10.03 6.82
N THR A 90 -19.63 8.68 6.87
CA THR A 90 -20.12 7.92 8.03
C THR A 90 -18.99 7.49 8.96
N ALA A 91 -17.74 7.85 8.65
CA ALA A 91 -16.60 7.59 9.51
C ALA A 91 -16.75 8.29 10.87
N PRO A 92 -16.38 7.63 11.98
CA PRO A 92 -16.43 8.25 13.31
C PRO A 92 -15.51 9.48 13.45
N SER A 93 -14.47 9.55 12.63
CA SER A 93 -13.65 10.75 12.36
C SER A 93 -13.68 10.97 10.85
N ALA A 94 -14.17 12.13 10.41
CA ALA A 94 -14.33 12.48 9.00
C ALA A 94 -13.17 13.40 8.55
N PRO A 95 -12.76 13.38 7.27
CA PRO A 95 -13.50 12.86 6.12
C PRO A 95 -13.15 11.44 5.67
N ASN A 96 -12.11 10.82 6.21
CA ASN A 96 -11.47 9.68 5.55
C ASN A 96 -11.48 8.38 6.39
N VAL A 97 -11.34 7.27 5.67
CA VAL A 97 -11.08 5.94 6.23
C VAL A 97 -9.96 5.27 5.45
N PHE A 98 -9.31 4.30 6.08
CA PHE A 98 -8.38 3.40 5.41
C PHE A 98 -9.07 2.07 5.06
N ALA A 99 -9.14 1.75 3.77
CA ALA A 99 -10.00 0.69 3.25
C ALA A 99 -9.23 -0.38 2.48
N GLN A 100 -9.53 -1.66 2.78
CA GLN A 100 -9.26 -2.79 1.90
C GLN A 100 -10.35 -2.81 0.81
N THR A 101 -9.95 -2.78 -0.46
CA THR A 101 -10.86 -2.57 -1.62
C THR A 101 -10.83 -3.71 -2.63
N SER A 102 -9.89 -4.65 -2.51
CA SER A 102 -9.87 -5.85 -3.34
C SER A 102 -11.07 -6.74 -3.04
N ALA A 103 -11.76 -7.16 -4.10
CA ALA A 103 -12.88 -8.10 -4.07
C ALA A 103 -12.46 -9.52 -4.50
N ASP A 104 -11.16 -9.83 -4.43
CA ASP A 104 -10.63 -11.17 -4.70
C ASP A 104 -11.34 -12.21 -3.83
N LYS A 105 -11.86 -13.27 -4.48
CA LYS A 105 -12.68 -14.32 -3.85
C LYS A 105 -11.88 -15.56 -3.45
N THR A 106 -10.55 -15.48 -3.46
CA THR A 106 -9.69 -16.57 -3.00
C THR A 106 -9.97 -16.84 -1.51
N SER A 107 -10.35 -18.08 -1.17
CA SER A 107 -10.51 -18.50 0.23
C SER A 107 -9.15 -18.68 0.90
N TYR A 108 -9.11 -18.59 2.23
CA TYR A 108 -7.87 -18.63 3.02
C TYR A 108 -6.89 -17.55 2.56
N ARG A 109 -7.38 -16.32 2.48
CA ARG A 109 -6.67 -15.13 2.02
C ARG A 109 -6.82 -14.02 3.05
N PHE A 110 -5.71 -13.58 3.63
CA PHE A 110 -5.72 -12.61 4.71
C PHE A 110 -4.80 -11.43 4.36
N PRO A 111 -5.34 -10.40 3.67
CA PRO A 111 -4.60 -9.18 3.42
C PRO A 111 -4.37 -8.44 4.73
N LEU A 112 -3.15 -7.99 4.93
CA LEU A 112 -2.76 -7.22 6.10
C LEU A 112 -2.43 -5.79 5.69
N ALA A 113 -2.72 -4.85 6.59
CA ALA A 113 -2.11 -3.53 6.58
C ALA A 113 -1.46 -3.34 7.94
N ILE A 114 -0.14 -3.22 7.93
CA ILE A 114 0.72 -3.28 9.11
C ILE A 114 1.23 -1.86 9.38
N ALA A 115 1.11 -1.41 10.63
CA ALA A 115 1.62 -0.10 11.04
C ALA A 115 3.14 -0.17 11.26
N ASP A 116 3.87 0.76 10.65
CA ASP A 116 5.34 0.80 10.68
C ASP A 116 5.92 1.43 11.95
N GLU A 117 5.10 2.16 12.71
CA GLU A 117 5.59 3.10 13.72
C GLU A 117 5.86 2.48 15.09
N GLY A 118 5.44 1.23 15.36
CA GLY A 118 5.60 0.68 16.70
C GLY A 118 5.49 -0.82 16.83
N SER A 119 6.43 -1.38 17.59
CA SER A 119 6.29 -2.66 18.28
C SER A 119 6.15 -2.37 19.78
N PHE A 120 5.24 -3.09 20.44
CA PHE A 120 4.89 -2.89 21.84
C PHE A 120 5.01 -4.21 22.60
N ARG A 121 5.58 -4.17 23.80
CA ARG A 121 5.64 -5.35 24.67
C ARG A 121 4.28 -5.68 25.27
N ASP A 122 3.61 -4.65 25.79
CA ASP A 122 2.28 -4.71 26.38
C ASP A 122 1.44 -3.65 25.67
N LEU A 123 0.26 -4.03 25.15
CA LEU A 123 -0.54 -3.19 24.26
C LEU A 123 -2.04 -3.32 24.57
N ASP A 124 -2.70 -2.17 24.68
CA ASP A 124 -4.14 -2.04 24.49
C ASP A 124 -4.42 -1.58 23.06
N LEU A 125 -5.13 -2.41 22.29
CA LEU A 125 -5.42 -2.16 20.88
C LEU A 125 -6.93 -2.07 20.64
N SER A 126 -7.35 -1.06 19.89
CA SER A 126 -8.74 -0.90 19.47
C SER A 126 -8.83 -0.38 18.04
N VAL A 127 -9.90 -0.76 17.35
CA VAL A 127 -10.17 -0.30 15.98
C VAL A 127 -11.67 -0.08 15.80
N ARG A 128 -12.01 0.94 15.01
CA ARG A 128 -13.36 1.13 14.50
C ARG A 128 -13.42 0.51 13.12
N PHE A 129 -14.15 -0.59 13.00
CA PHE A 129 -14.25 -1.36 11.75
C PHE A 129 -15.67 -1.34 11.21
N LYS A 130 -15.80 -1.18 9.89
CA LYS A 130 -17.08 -1.23 9.17
C LYS A 130 -17.00 -2.21 8.01
N PRO A 131 -17.64 -3.40 8.10
CA PRO A 131 -17.74 -4.28 6.95
C PRO A 131 -18.63 -3.66 5.87
N ILE A 132 -18.14 -3.57 4.64
CA ILE A 132 -18.90 -3.01 3.50
C ILE A 132 -19.56 -4.12 2.69
N SER A 133 -18.77 -5.10 2.28
CA SER A 133 -19.15 -6.16 1.35
C SER A 133 -18.19 -7.34 1.46
N GLY A 134 -18.63 -8.52 1.02
CA GLY A 134 -17.81 -9.73 0.96
C GLY A 134 -18.72 -10.95 0.85
N SER A 135 -18.41 -11.87 -0.07
CA SER A 135 -19.20 -13.10 -0.24
C SER A 135 -18.54 -14.35 0.32
N VAL A 136 -17.21 -14.32 0.47
CA VAL A 136 -16.43 -15.40 1.08
C VAL A 136 -16.25 -15.06 2.56
N ASP A 137 -15.61 -13.92 2.82
CA ASP A 137 -15.47 -13.34 4.15
C ASP A 137 -15.95 -11.88 4.12
N GLN A 138 -16.69 -11.48 5.14
CA GLN A 138 -17.10 -10.09 5.39
C GLN A 138 -16.71 -9.70 6.83
N ALA A 139 -15.43 -9.87 7.14
CA ALA A 139 -14.90 -9.70 8.49
C ALA A 139 -13.51 -9.04 8.45
N ALA A 140 -13.07 -8.56 9.61
CA ALA A 140 -11.69 -8.17 9.87
C ALA A 140 -11.37 -8.44 11.33
N GLY A 141 -10.07 -8.43 11.66
CA GLY A 141 -9.57 -8.62 13.00
C GLY A 141 -8.26 -7.89 13.20
N LEU A 142 -7.91 -7.69 14.47
CA LEU A 142 -6.61 -7.18 14.88
C LEU A 142 -5.64 -8.35 15.04
N VAL A 143 -4.37 -8.12 14.68
CA VAL A 143 -3.25 -9.03 14.86
C VAL A 143 -2.13 -8.23 15.52
N TRP A 144 -1.44 -8.81 16.50
CA TRP A 144 -0.38 -8.18 17.28
C TRP A 144 0.67 -9.21 17.72
#